data_AF-A0AAC9FTI6-F1
#
_entry.id   AF-A0AAC9FTI6-F1
#
_cell.length_a   1.000
_cell.length_b   1.000
_cell.length_c   1.000
_cell.angle_alpha   90.00
_cell.angle_beta   90.00
_cell.angle_gamma   90.00
#
_symmetry.space_group_name_H-M   'P 1'
#
loop_
_entity.id
_entity.type
_entity.pdbx_description
1 polymer ?
#
loop_
_entity_poly.entity_id
_entity_poly.type
_entity_poly.pdbx_seq_one_letter_code
_entity_poly.pdbx_strand_id
1 'polypeptide(L)'
;MTATLAALGITPEALAANGVKLGVKLGDATPFSFDALIERARTMAGQPYTPPATAPADILAKIDYEAHGKIKFDTAHALFADGPGQFPVTFFHLGTFFRAPVRMHVVEKGAAREVIYDASYFDMPADSPARKLPDGTKPGSGFAGFRFQESRLGDQKKLDWKKNDWVAFLGASYFRAIGELYQYGLSARGIALDVAQAGKPEEFPNFTHVWFDTPADNRADSVTIYTLLDGPSITGAYRFVMHRTKGVVMDIDTAIFLRKDIDRFGIAPATSMYWFSETAKGTATDWRPEVHDSDGLALWTGSGERIWRPLNDPPRTMASAFGDNNPRGFGLLQRDRDFNNYQDGVHYERRPSLWVEPLEGWGEGAVQLIEIPTDDEIHDNIVAMWVPKAPARAGSQYRLRYRLHWLADEPYPTPLARCVATRLGNGGQPGQPRPHGVRKFMVEFKGGRWRSCRLV
;
A
#
# COMPACT_ATOMS: atom_id res chain seq x y z
N MET A 1 54.71 -28.11 -36.56
CA MET A 1 54.36 -26.78 -37.08
C MET A 1 53.64 -26.01 -36.00
N THR A 2 54.32 -24.97 -35.55
CA THR A 2 53.89 -23.84 -34.72
C THR A 2 52.51 -23.26 -35.09
N ALA A 3 51.68 -22.98 -34.09
CA ALA A 3 51.21 -21.62 -33.77
C ALA A 3 50.28 -21.62 -32.55
N THR A 4 50.82 -21.14 -31.43
CA THR A 4 50.12 -20.58 -30.26
C THR A 4 49.56 -19.19 -30.62
N LEU A 5 48.39 -18.80 -30.14
CA LEU A 5 47.90 -17.41 -29.89
C LEU A 5 46.41 -17.52 -29.45
N ALA A 6 45.84 -16.76 -28.55
CA ALA A 6 46.26 -15.95 -27.42
C ALA A 6 44.99 -15.78 -26.57
N ALA A 7 45.16 -15.79 -25.24
CA ALA A 7 44.10 -15.44 -24.32
C ALA A 7 43.67 -13.99 -24.55
N LEU A 8 42.39 -13.78 -24.84
CA LEU A 8 41.74 -12.48 -24.65
C LEU A 8 40.97 -12.57 -23.34
N GLY A 9 41.68 -12.24 -22.26
CA GLY A 9 41.07 -11.87 -21.00
C GLY A 9 40.17 -10.66 -21.24
N ILE A 10 38.87 -10.89 -21.21
CA ILE A 10 37.90 -9.82 -21.05
C ILE A 10 37.97 -9.46 -19.57
N THR A 11 38.65 -8.36 -19.24
CA THR A 11 38.58 -7.79 -17.90
C THR A 11 37.13 -7.36 -17.63
N PRO A 12 36.61 -7.52 -16.41
CA PRO A 12 35.26 -7.09 -16.03
C PRO A 12 34.96 -5.60 -16.30
N GLU A 13 36.00 -4.80 -16.52
CA GLU A 13 35.94 -3.36 -16.79
C GLU A 13 35.45 -3.03 -18.21
N ALA A 14 35.48 -3.98 -19.15
CA ALA A 14 34.96 -3.76 -20.51
C ALA A 14 33.43 -3.87 -20.63
N LEU A 15 32.73 -4.36 -19.60
CA LEU A 15 31.26 -4.32 -19.49
C LEU A 15 30.72 -3.04 -18.85
N ALA A 16 31.60 -2.13 -18.40
CA ALA A 16 31.23 -0.87 -17.75
C ALA A 16 31.06 0.32 -18.73
N ALA A 17 31.06 0.09 -20.05
CA ALA A 17 31.12 1.16 -21.05
C ALA A 17 29.82 1.99 -21.22
N ASN A 18 28.77 1.70 -20.44
CA ASN A 18 27.62 2.60 -20.20
C ASN A 18 27.14 2.49 -18.73
N GLY A 19 28.01 2.01 -17.83
CA GLY A 19 27.65 1.54 -16.50
C GLY A 19 27.23 2.69 -15.58
N VAL A 20 25.94 2.80 -15.35
CA VAL A 20 25.37 3.57 -14.23
C VAL A 20 26.08 3.09 -12.96
N LYS A 21 26.80 3.98 -12.26
CA LYS A 21 27.31 3.67 -10.92
C LYS A 21 26.11 3.55 -9.98
N LEU A 22 25.62 2.34 -9.81
CA LEU A 22 24.64 2.04 -8.79
C LEU A 22 25.36 2.03 -7.45
N GLY A 23 24.88 2.82 -6.49
CA GLY A 23 25.42 2.88 -5.12
C GLY A 23 25.25 1.59 -4.32
N VAL A 24 24.89 0.48 -4.96
CA VAL A 24 24.55 -0.80 -4.33
C VAL A 24 25.33 -1.96 -4.96
N LYS A 25 25.54 -3.02 -4.18
CA LYS A 25 26.15 -4.27 -4.62
C LYS A 25 25.10 -5.08 -5.36
N LEU A 26 25.45 -5.54 -6.55
CA LEU A 26 24.57 -6.34 -7.38
C LEU A 26 25.08 -7.77 -7.49
N GLY A 27 24.17 -8.73 -7.36
CA GLY A 27 24.42 -10.14 -7.65
C GLY A 27 24.51 -10.43 -9.15
N ASP A 28 24.49 -11.73 -9.44
CA ASP A 28 24.54 -12.26 -10.80
C ASP A 28 23.26 -11.95 -11.58
N ALA A 29 23.41 -11.86 -12.91
CA ALA A 29 22.29 -11.61 -13.81
C ALA A 29 21.50 -12.89 -14.08
N THR A 30 20.18 -12.76 -14.03
CA THR A 30 19.23 -13.83 -14.36
C THR A 30 18.20 -13.32 -15.37
N PRO A 31 17.76 -14.11 -16.35
CA PRO A 31 16.70 -13.69 -17.27
C PRO A 31 15.42 -13.34 -16.51
N PHE A 32 14.75 -12.26 -16.94
CA PHE A 32 13.52 -11.80 -16.32
C PHE A 32 12.50 -11.32 -17.37
N SER A 33 11.26 -11.75 -17.19
CA SER A 33 10.07 -11.16 -17.82
C SER A 33 8.89 -11.29 -16.88
N PHE A 34 7.86 -10.45 -17.08
CA PHE A 34 6.64 -10.54 -16.28
C PHE A 34 5.92 -11.87 -16.51
N ASP A 35 5.89 -12.37 -17.74
CA ASP A 35 5.30 -13.68 -18.04
C ASP A 35 6.00 -14.82 -17.31
N ALA A 36 7.34 -14.79 -17.24
CA ALA A 36 8.10 -15.77 -16.45
C ALA A 36 7.79 -15.68 -14.95
N LEU A 37 7.51 -14.47 -14.44
CA LEU A 37 7.09 -14.27 -13.05
C LEU A 37 5.69 -14.83 -12.78
N ILE A 38 4.75 -14.65 -13.73
CA ILE A 38 3.41 -15.24 -13.67
C ILE A 38 3.51 -16.77 -13.64
N GLU A 39 4.31 -17.37 -14.52
CA GLU A 39 4.50 -18.83 -14.56
C GLU A 39 5.23 -19.36 -13.33
N ARG A 40 6.16 -18.59 -12.75
CA ARG A 40 6.75 -18.89 -11.44
C ARG A 40 5.67 -18.95 -10.35
N ALA A 41 4.80 -17.95 -10.26
CA ALA A 41 3.72 -17.93 -9.28
C ALA A 41 2.76 -19.13 -9.48
N ARG A 42 2.32 -19.38 -10.73
CA ARG A 42 1.50 -20.55 -11.08
C ARG A 42 2.12 -21.86 -10.61
N THR A 43 3.40 -22.07 -10.89
CA THR A 43 4.14 -23.28 -10.49
C THR A 43 4.21 -23.39 -8.97
N MET A 44 4.49 -22.29 -8.28
CA MET A 44 4.54 -22.26 -6.82
C MET A 44 3.19 -22.63 -6.21
N ALA A 45 2.06 -22.21 -6.77
CA ALA A 45 0.73 -22.56 -6.27
C ALA A 45 0.45 -24.07 -6.25
N GLY A 46 1.11 -24.84 -7.14
CA GLY A 46 1.03 -26.31 -7.17
C GLY A 46 1.89 -27.02 -6.13
N GLN A 47 2.62 -26.29 -5.29
CA GLN A 47 3.53 -26.84 -4.27
C GLN A 47 3.02 -26.52 -2.86
N PRO A 48 3.52 -27.20 -1.81
CA PRO A 48 3.32 -26.76 -0.42
C PRO A 48 3.95 -25.38 -0.16
N TYR A 49 3.27 -24.53 0.61
CA TYR A 49 3.84 -23.24 1.04
C TYR A 49 5.04 -23.46 1.97
N THR A 50 6.11 -22.69 1.73
CA THR A 50 7.30 -22.64 2.59
C THR A 50 7.48 -21.21 3.08
N PRO A 51 7.39 -20.95 4.41
CA PRO A 51 7.64 -19.62 4.95
C PRO A 51 9.04 -19.09 4.59
N PRO A 52 9.20 -17.78 4.35
CA PRO A 52 10.51 -17.20 4.09
C PRO A 52 11.43 -17.39 5.31
N ALA A 53 12.70 -17.70 5.07
CA ALA A 53 13.71 -17.68 6.12
C ALA A 53 13.80 -16.28 6.72
N THR A 54 13.97 -16.20 8.04
CA THR A 54 14.13 -14.93 8.77
C THR A 54 15.50 -14.88 9.45
N ALA A 55 16.00 -13.68 9.71
CA ALA A 55 17.18 -13.51 10.56
C ALA A 55 16.93 -14.04 11.99
N PRO A 56 17.99 -14.28 12.79
CA PRO A 56 17.87 -14.77 14.15
C PRO A 56 16.90 -13.93 15.01
N ALA A 57 15.99 -14.60 15.71
CA ALA A 57 14.90 -13.96 16.44
C ALA A 57 15.41 -13.06 17.58
N ASP A 58 16.53 -13.42 18.22
CA ASP A 58 17.17 -12.66 19.29
C ASP A 58 17.78 -11.33 18.82
N ILE A 59 18.12 -11.22 17.53
CA ILE A 59 18.54 -9.97 16.89
C ILE A 59 17.30 -9.14 16.56
N LEU A 60 16.35 -9.71 15.83
CA LEU A 60 15.17 -8.99 15.35
C LEU A 60 14.31 -8.43 16.49
N ALA A 61 14.15 -9.18 17.58
CA ALA A 61 13.38 -8.75 18.76
C ALA A 61 14.01 -7.57 19.52
N LYS A 62 15.31 -7.32 19.34
CA LYS A 62 16.01 -6.17 19.95
C LYS A 62 15.98 -4.93 19.07
N ILE A 63 15.64 -5.08 17.79
CA ILE A 63 15.34 -3.96 16.89
C ILE A 63 13.85 -3.65 17.10
N ASP A 64 13.53 -3.10 18.27
CA ASP A 64 12.19 -2.63 18.63
C ASP A 64 11.85 -1.32 17.90
N TYR A 65 10.71 -0.70 18.24
CA TYR A 65 10.26 0.54 17.60
C TYR A 65 11.29 1.67 17.71
N GLU A 66 11.86 1.88 18.90
CA GLU A 66 12.80 2.96 19.15
C GLU A 66 14.14 2.70 18.42
N ALA A 67 14.65 1.47 18.51
CA ALA A 67 15.88 1.08 17.83
C ALA A 67 15.73 1.16 16.31
N HIS A 68 14.61 0.71 15.76
CA HIS A 68 14.32 0.79 14.32
C HIS A 68 14.27 2.24 13.83
N GLY A 69 13.63 3.14 14.59
CA GLY A 69 13.55 4.57 14.27
C GLY A 69 14.90 5.30 14.23
N LYS A 70 15.95 4.73 14.85
CA LYS A 70 17.33 5.25 14.80
C LYS A 70 18.12 4.75 13.58
N ILE A 71 17.60 3.81 12.80
CA ILE A 71 18.24 3.27 11.59
C ILE A 71 17.81 4.12 10.40
N LYS A 72 18.78 4.70 9.69
CA LYS A 72 18.51 5.54 8.52
C LYS A 72 19.25 5.01 7.31
N PHE A 73 18.53 4.82 6.21
CA PHE A 73 19.16 4.48 4.94
C PHE A 73 20.02 5.66 4.46
N ASP A 74 21.28 5.41 4.12
CA ASP A 74 22.16 6.41 3.54
C ASP A 74 21.77 6.64 2.07
N THR A 75 21.21 7.82 1.80
CA THR A 75 20.78 8.23 0.45
C THR A 75 21.89 8.22 -0.60
N ALA A 76 23.17 8.25 -0.23
CA ALA A 76 24.27 8.05 -1.17
C ALA A 76 24.29 6.64 -1.78
N HIS A 77 23.71 5.66 -1.09
CA HIS A 77 23.52 4.28 -1.56
C HIS A 77 22.16 4.05 -2.20
N ALA A 78 21.34 5.10 -2.41
CA ALA A 78 20.01 4.92 -3.01
C ALA A 78 20.14 4.35 -4.43
N LEU A 79 19.29 3.37 -4.74
CA LEU A 79 19.18 2.87 -6.10
C LEU A 79 18.67 4.01 -6.98
N PHE A 80 19.33 4.24 -8.12
CA PHE A 80 19.05 5.37 -9.01
C PHE A 80 19.25 6.78 -8.42
N ALA A 81 20.07 6.93 -7.36
CA ALA A 81 20.42 8.24 -6.78
C ALA A 81 20.89 9.25 -7.83
N ASP A 82 21.74 8.78 -8.77
CA ASP A 82 22.29 9.56 -9.87
C ASP A 82 21.62 9.26 -11.23
N GLY A 83 20.50 8.53 -11.20
CA GLY A 83 19.80 7.98 -12.36
C GLY A 83 20.15 6.51 -12.65
N PRO A 84 19.54 5.93 -13.70
CA PRO A 84 18.58 6.56 -14.61
C PRO A 84 17.22 6.82 -13.93
N GLY A 85 16.39 7.63 -14.56
CA GLY A 85 15.14 8.11 -13.98
C GLY A 85 15.33 9.27 -13.01
N GLN A 86 14.21 9.77 -12.50
CA GLN A 86 14.17 10.88 -11.55
C GLN A 86 13.80 10.48 -10.12
N PHE A 87 13.38 9.24 -9.87
CA PHE A 87 12.91 8.79 -8.56
C PHE A 87 13.86 7.74 -7.96
N PRO A 88 14.77 8.15 -7.05
CA PRO A 88 15.61 7.22 -6.32
C PRO A 88 14.80 6.26 -5.44
N VAL A 89 15.37 5.11 -5.11
CA VAL A 89 14.79 4.12 -4.20
C VAL A 89 15.67 3.95 -2.98
N THR A 90 15.06 4.00 -1.79
CA THR A 90 15.71 3.64 -0.53
C THR A 90 15.01 2.45 0.10
N PHE A 91 15.71 1.74 0.97
CA PHE A 91 15.25 0.48 1.54
C PHE A 91 14.98 0.59 3.04
N PHE A 92 14.01 -0.19 3.51
CA PHE A 92 13.73 -0.35 4.94
C PHE A 92 14.58 -1.48 5.52
N HIS A 93 15.02 -1.30 6.76
CA HIS A 93 15.74 -2.31 7.51
C HIS A 93 14.77 -3.29 8.20
N LEU A 94 15.20 -4.54 8.41
CA LEU A 94 14.46 -5.53 9.20
C LEU A 94 14.33 -5.10 10.67
N GLY A 95 13.33 -5.63 11.36
CA GLY A 95 13.15 -5.41 12.80
C GLY A 95 12.02 -6.23 13.39
N THR A 96 11.64 -5.91 14.62
CA THR A 96 10.63 -6.67 15.40
C THR A 96 9.32 -6.84 14.65
N PHE A 97 8.86 -5.80 13.94
CA PHE A 97 7.60 -5.79 13.19
C PHE A 97 7.76 -6.21 11.72
N PHE A 98 8.99 -6.18 11.19
CA PHE A 98 9.31 -6.50 9.80
C PHE A 98 10.42 -7.54 9.74
N ARG A 99 10.06 -8.80 9.98
CA ARG A 99 11.02 -9.91 10.18
C ARG A 99 11.40 -10.65 8.91
N ALA A 100 10.50 -10.70 7.95
CA ALA A 100 10.70 -11.41 6.70
C ALA A 100 11.41 -10.50 5.69
N PRO A 101 12.55 -10.94 5.11
CA PRO A 101 13.23 -10.18 4.07
C PRO A 101 12.47 -10.23 2.74
N VAL A 102 12.54 -9.11 2.02
CA VAL A 102 12.08 -8.94 0.65
C VAL A 102 13.31 -8.84 -0.25
N ARG A 103 13.40 -9.71 -1.25
CA ARG A 103 14.54 -9.73 -2.19
C ARG A 103 14.33 -8.66 -3.27
N MET A 104 15.25 -7.72 -3.34
CA MET A 104 15.18 -6.56 -4.24
C MET A 104 16.02 -6.82 -5.48
N HIS A 105 15.52 -6.49 -6.67
CA HIS A 105 16.22 -6.73 -7.93
C HIS A 105 16.10 -5.53 -8.84
N VAL A 106 17.12 -5.25 -9.63
CA VAL A 106 17.07 -4.27 -10.72
C VAL A 106 16.97 -5.04 -12.03
N VAL A 107 16.06 -4.63 -12.91
CA VAL A 107 15.89 -5.20 -14.24
C VAL A 107 16.47 -4.24 -15.27
N GLU A 108 17.42 -4.70 -16.06
CA GLU A 108 17.97 -3.97 -17.20
C GLU A 108 17.98 -4.89 -18.42
N LYS A 109 17.37 -4.45 -19.53
CA LYS A 109 17.35 -5.16 -20.82
C LYS A 109 16.95 -6.64 -20.71
N GLY A 110 15.94 -6.94 -19.88
CA GLY A 110 15.43 -8.30 -19.68
C GLY A 110 16.28 -9.18 -18.75
N ALA A 111 17.27 -8.62 -18.06
CA ALA A 111 18.04 -9.33 -17.03
C ALA A 111 17.83 -8.69 -15.65
N ALA A 112 17.49 -9.49 -14.66
CA ALA A 112 17.39 -9.10 -13.26
C ALA A 112 18.69 -9.38 -12.51
N ARG A 113 19.14 -8.42 -11.70
CA ARG A 113 20.26 -8.58 -10.75
C ARG A 113 19.79 -8.22 -9.36
N GLU A 114 20.06 -9.07 -8.39
CA GLU A 114 19.67 -8.80 -7.01
C GLU A 114 20.47 -7.64 -6.43
N VAL A 115 19.81 -6.72 -5.73
CA VAL A 115 20.44 -5.74 -4.83
C VAL A 115 20.76 -6.46 -3.52
N ILE A 116 22.04 -6.75 -3.30
CA ILE A 116 22.49 -7.51 -2.14
C ILE A 116 22.50 -6.61 -0.92
N TYR A 117 21.81 -7.02 0.15
CA TYR A 117 21.83 -6.29 1.42
C TYR A 117 23.26 -6.12 1.95
N ASP A 118 23.55 -4.90 2.39
CA ASP A 118 24.77 -4.55 3.11
C ASP A 118 24.43 -3.61 4.27
N ALA A 119 25.02 -3.87 5.43
CA ALA A 119 24.86 -3.02 6.60
C ALA A 119 25.41 -1.60 6.36
N SER A 120 26.36 -1.41 5.44
CA SER A 120 26.91 -0.10 5.10
C SER A 120 25.90 0.84 4.44
N TYR A 121 24.76 0.33 3.96
CA TYR A 121 23.70 1.19 3.40
C TYR A 121 22.91 1.92 4.46
N PHE A 122 23.15 1.63 5.74
CA PHE A 122 22.41 2.20 6.84
C PHE A 122 23.34 2.90 7.82
N ASP A 123 23.02 4.16 8.11
CA ASP A 123 23.51 4.82 9.31
C ASP A 123 22.77 4.28 10.53
N MET A 124 23.54 3.87 11.52
CA MET A 124 23.07 3.17 12.71
C MET A 124 23.94 3.55 13.91
N PRO A 125 23.37 3.68 15.12
CA PRO A 125 24.17 3.78 16.35
C PRO A 125 25.20 2.65 16.47
N ALA A 126 26.34 2.93 17.11
CA ALA A 126 27.44 1.97 17.24
C ALA A 126 27.03 0.69 18.00
N ASP A 127 26.12 0.83 18.96
CA ASP A 127 25.53 -0.22 19.78
C ASP A 127 24.25 -0.83 19.18
N SER A 128 23.84 -0.41 17.98
CA SER A 128 22.60 -0.86 17.36
C SER A 128 22.59 -2.39 17.16
N PRO A 129 21.53 -3.10 17.60
CA PRO A 129 21.42 -4.55 17.39
C PRO A 129 21.36 -4.93 15.91
N ALA A 130 20.92 -4.01 15.04
CA ALA A 130 20.89 -4.19 13.59
C ALA A 130 22.25 -4.52 12.97
N ARG A 131 23.35 -4.04 13.58
CA ARG A 131 24.72 -4.34 13.13
C ARG A 131 25.09 -5.82 13.21
N LYS A 132 24.28 -6.64 13.91
CA LYS A 132 24.48 -8.09 14.04
C LYS A 132 23.77 -8.90 12.96
N LEU A 133 22.98 -8.27 12.09
CA LEU A 133 22.36 -9.00 10.98
C LEU A 133 23.43 -9.67 10.10
N PRO A 134 23.21 -10.94 9.68
CA PRO A 134 24.14 -11.61 8.78
C PRO A 134 24.28 -10.87 7.44
N ASP A 135 25.35 -11.18 6.70
CA ASP A 135 25.55 -10.62 5.36
C ASP A 135 24.38 -10.95 4.41
N GLY A 136 24.17 -10.11 3.38
CA GLY A 136 23.03 -10.22 2.47
C GLY A 136 22.99 -11.48 1.60
N THR A 137 24.06 -12.30 1.59
CA THR A 137 24.08 -13.58 0.88
C THR A 137 23.50 -14.71 1.72
N LYS A 138 23.36 -14.52 3.04
CA LYS A 138 22.79 -15.53 3.94
C LYS A 138 21.25 -15.56 3.88
N PRO A 139 20.63 -16.75 4.04
CA PRO A 139 19.20 -16.84 4.25
C PRO A 139 18.76 -16.01 5.46
N GLY A 140 17.62 -15.32 5.34
CA GLY A 140 17.05 -14.52 6.42
C GLY A 140 17.54 -13.08 6.50
N SER A 141 18.64 -12.74 5.83
CA SER A 141 19.10 -11.36 5.67
C SER A 141 18.52 -10.71 4.42
N GLY A 142 18.26 -9.41 4.50
CA GLY A 142 17.69 -8.65 3.39
C GLY A 142 17.09 -7.32 3.85
N PHE A 143 16.32 -6.72 2.96
CA PHE A 143 15.55 -5.51 3.24
C PHE A 143 14.14 -5.87 3.72
N ALA A 144 13.53 -5.03 4.55
CA ALA A 144 12.14 -5.19 4.97
C ALA A 144 11.14 -4.71 3.91
N GLY A 145 11.58 -3.83 3.02
CA GLY A 145 10.72 -3.11 2.09
C GLY A 145 11.50 -2.00 1.39
N PHE A 146 10.80 -1.17 0.63
CA PHE A 146 11.40 -0.05 -0.09
C PHE A 146 10.44 1.14 -0.17
N ARG A 147 10.97 2.27 -0.63
CA ARG A 147 10.19 3.46 -0.97
C ARG A 147 10.81 4.21 -2.14
N PHE A 148 9.97 4.78 -3.00
CA PHE A 148 10.44 5.74 -4.01
C PHE A 148 10.46 7.13 -3.40
N GLN A 149 11.59 7.80 -3.57
CA GLN A 149 11.80 9.18 -3.19
C GLN A 149 11.23 10.13 -4.23
N GLU A 150 10.96 11.37 -3.84
CA GLU A 150 10.56 12.46 -4.73
C GLU A 150 11.59 12.73 -5.82
N SER A 151 11.20 13.52 -6.83
CA SER A 151 12.05 13.74 -8.00
C SER A 151 13.37 14.40 -7.63
N ARG A 152 14.50 13.75 -7.95
CA ARG A 152 15.86 14.33 -7.85
C ARG A 152 16.13 15.44 -8.86
N LEU A 153 15.28 15.57 -9.87
CA LEU A 153 15.38 16.58 -10.93
C LEU A 153 14.43 17.77 -10.70
N GLY A 154 13.56 17.69 -9.69
CA GLY A 154 12.66 18.76 -9.28
C GLY A 154 13.36 19.88 -8.49
N ASP A 155 12.58 20.81 -7.95
CA ASP A 155 13.09 21.88 -7.09
C ASP A 155 13.51 21.34 -5.71
N GLN A 156 14.80 21.04 -5.57
CA GLN A 156 15.38 20.47 -4.36
C GLN A 156 15.38 21.43 -3.16
N LYS A 157 15.15 22.74 -3.36
CA LYS A 157 14.99 23.68 -2.23
C LYS A 157 13.59 23.59 -1.63
N LYS A 158 12.60 23.30 -2.48
CA LYS A 158 11.20 23.15 -2.07
C LYS A 158 10.90 21.74 -1.56
N LEU A 159 11.42 20.73 -2.24
CA LEU A 159 11.11 19.33 -1.97
C LEU A 159 12.36 18.47 -2.20
N ASP A 160 13.24 18.46 -1.20
CA ASP A 160 14.46 17.65 -1.21
C ASP A 160 14.11 16.15 -1.21
N TRP A 161 14.46 15.45 -2.29
CA TRP A 161 14.15 14.02 -2.43
C TRP A 161 14.75 13.18 -1.30
N LYS A 162 15.85 13.62 -0.66
CA LYS A 162 16.51 12.86 0.42
C LYS A 162 15.66 12.78 1.69
N LYS A 163 14.61 13.58 1.78
CA LYS A 163 13.73 13.71 2.96
C LYS A 163 12.27 13.43 2.64
N ASN A 164 11.92 13.28 1.37
CA ASN A 164 10.53 13.20 0.91
C ASN A 164 10.39 12.02 -0.02
N ASP A 165 9.53 11.09 0.35
CA ASP A 165 9.10 9.95 -0.46
C ASP A 165 7.62 10.10 -0.83
N TRP A 166 7.18 9.32 -1.80
CA TRP A 166 5.80 9.39 -2.28
C TRP A 166 5.10 8.03 -2.37
N VAL A 167 5.85 6.92 -2.26
CA VAL A 167 5.29 5.58 -2.10
C VAL A 167 6.21 4.72 -1.24
N ALA A 168 5.62 3.86 -0.41
CA ALA A 168 6.31 2.91 0.43
C ALA A 168 5.64 1.52 0.38
N PHE A 169 6.44 0.48 0.26
CA PHE A 169 6.04 -0.92 0.31
C PHE A 169 6.74 -1.58 1.50
N LEU A 170 5.98 -1.99 2.51
CA LEU A 170 6.54 -2.48 3.77
C LEU A 170 5.51 -3.31 4.55
N GLY A 171 5.90 -4.52 4.94
CA GLY A 171 5.07 -5.44 5.72
C GLY A 171 4.04 -6.21 4.88
N ALA A 172 4.07 -7.54 4.97
CA ALA A 172 3.20 -8.44 4.20
C ALA A 172 3.12 -8.02 2.72
N SER A 173 1.92 -7.72 2.22
CA SER A 173 1.69 -7.18 0.88
C SER A 173 1.17 -5.74 0.89
N TYR A 174 1.46 -4.99 1.96
CA TYR A 174 1.00 -3.62 2.13
C TYR A 174 1.87 -2.62 1.36
N PHE A 175 1.21 -1.57 0.91
CA PHE A 175 1.85 -0.39 0.36
C PHE A 175 0.99 0.85 0.60
N ARG A 176 1.63 2.01 0.68
CA ARG A 176 0.99 3.31 0.89
C ARG A 176 1.57 4.31 -0.09
N ALA A 177 0.78 5.30 -0.48
CA ALA A 177 1.24 6.43 -1.26
C ALA A 177 0.71 7.73 -0.67
N ILE A 178 1.36 8.84 -0.99
CA ILE A 178 0.86 10.18 -0.66
C ILE A 178 -0.15 10.65 -1.72
N GLY A 179 -0.96 11.63 -1.36
CA GLY A 179 -1.72 12.46 -2.32
C GLY A 179 -1.01 13.78 -2.64
N GLU A 180 -1.72 14.72 -3.25
CA GLU A 180 -1.20 16.07 -3.54
C GLU A 180 -0.90 16.93 -2.29
N LEU A 181 -1.27 16.44 -1.10
CA LEU A 181 -1.07 17.12 0.18
C LEU A 181 0.13 16.56 0.98
N TYR A 182 0.94 15.67 0.38
CA TYR A 182 2.23 15.22 0.91
C TYR A 182 2.19 14.58 2.30
N GLN A 183 1.16 13.79 2.59
CA GLN A 183 1.01 13.06 3.84
C GLN A 183 0.62 11.60 3.54
N TYR A 184 1.15 10.66 4.31
CA TYR A 184 0.65 9.28 4.32
C TYR A 184 -0.56 9.15 5.25
N GLY A 185 -1.44 8.19 4.95
CA GLY A 185 -2.50 7.76 5.85
C GLY A 185 -2.77 6.28 5.66
N LEU A 186 -3.91 5.99 5.04
CA LEU A 186 -4.34 4.64 4.71
C LEU A 186 -3.34 3.86 3.83
N SER A 187 -3.55 2.54 3.80
CA SER A 187 -2.80 1.59 2.99
C SER A 187 -3.68 0.90 1.95
N ALA A 188 -3.03 0.35 0.94
CA ALA A 188 -3.57 -0.72 0.11
C ALA A 188 -2.80 -2.02 0.40
N ARG A 189 -3.33 -3.15 -0.06
CA ARG A 189 -2.62 -4.44 -0.05
C ARG A 189 -2.72 -5.12 -1.41
N GLY A 190 -1.83 -6.06 -1.68
CA GLY A 190 -1.92 -6.91 -2.87
C GLY A 190 -3.21 -7.74 -2.89
N ILE A 191 -3.60 -8.29 -1.74
CA ILE A 191 -4.82 -9.08 -1.54
C ILE A 191 -5.17 -9.11 -0.05
N ALA A 192 -6.43 -9.36 0.30
CA ALA A 192 -6.87 -9.59 1.68
C ALA A 192 -7.63 -10.93 1.78
N LEU A 193 -7.29 -11.76 2.76
CA LEU A 193 -7.79 -13.13 2.87
C LEU A 193 -8.41 -13.38 4.24
N ASP A 194 -9.69 -13.75 4.27
CA ASP A 194 -10.39 -14.15 5.50
C ASP A 194 -10.42 -13.06 6.59
N VAL A 195 -10.36 -11.79 6.17
CA VAL A 195 -10.48 -10.61 7.05
C VAL A 195 -11.75 -10.72 7.89
N ALA A 196 -11.61 -10.68 9.22
CA ALA A 196 -12.74 -10.77 10.16
C ALA A 196 -13.70 -11.94 9.85
N GLN A 197 -13.16 -13.08 9.43
CA GLN A 197 -13.94 -14.28 9.20
C GLN A 197 -14.16 -15.04 10.52
N ALA A 198 -15.40 -15.40 10.82
CA ALA A 198 -15.73 -16.07 12.07
C ALA A 198 -15.03 -17.43 12.17
N GLY A 199 -14.34 -17.68 13.29
CA GLY A 199 -13.66 -18.96 13.56
C GLY A 199 -12.38 -19.20 12.75
N LYS A 200 -11.89 -18.21 12.01
CA LYS A 200 -10.69 -18.33 11.17
C LYS A 200 -9.81 -17.09 11.29
N PRO A 201 -8.49 -17.22 11.51
CA PRO A 201 -7.60 -16.07 11.48
C PRO A 201 -7.47 -15.51 10.06
N GLU A 202 -7.27 -14.20 9.96
CA GLU A 202 -6.89 -13.55 8.70
C GLU A 202 -5.51 -14.07 8.24
N GLU A 203 -5.37 -14.31 6.94
CA GLU A 203 -4.10 -14.67 6.33
C GLU A 203 -3.46 -13.45 5.66
N PHE A 204 -2.16 -13.24 5.91
CA PHE A 204 -1.39 -12.12 5.37
C PHE A 204 -0.27 -12.62 4.43
N PRO A 205 -0.52 -12.74 3.11
CA PRO A 205 0.52 -13.08 2.14
C PRO A 205 1.55 -11.96 2.01
N ASN A 206 2.80 -12.33 1.72
CA ASN A 206 3.92 -11.41 1.62
C ASN A 206 4.29 -11.11 0.17
N PHE A 207 4.66 -9.87 -0.13
CA PHE A 207 5.54 -9.62 -1.27
C PHE A 207 6.95 -10.08 -0.89
N THR A 208 7.43 -11.14 -1.53
CA THR A 208 8.71 -11.78 -1.18
C THR A 208 9.87 -11.30 -2.07
N HIS A 209 9.55 -10.86 -3.28
CA HIS A 209 10.52 -10.37 -4.25
C HIS A 209 9.96 -9.14 -4.96
N VAL A 210 10.83 -8.17 -5.24
CA VAL A 210 10.53 -6.96 -5.99
C VAL A 210 11.58 -6.80 -7.09
N TRP A 211 11.13 -6.46 -8.29
CA TRP A 211 11.96 -6.12 -9.44
C TRP A 211 11.67 -4.69 -9.87
N PHE A 212 12.66 -3.82 -9.77
CA PHE A 212 12.63 -2.44 -10.24
C PHE A 212 12.99 -2.41 -11.72
N ASP A 213 12.04 -2.01 -12.57
CA ASP A 213 12.34 -1.79 -13.98
C ASP A 213 13.20 -0.53 -14.13
N THR A 214 14.30 -0.63 -14.86
CA THR A 214 15.20 0.52 -15.05
C THR A 214 14.54 1.54 -15.97
N PRO A 215 14.30 2.79 -15.53
CA PRO A 215 13.63 3.79 -16.36
C PRO A 215 14.42 4.07 -17.65
N ALA A 216 13.74 4.00 -18.79
CA ALA A 216 14.34 4.30 -20.09
C ALA A 216 14.55 5.80 -20.31
N ASP A 217 13.69 6.64 -19.71
CA ASP A 217 13.77 8.09 -19.76
C ASP A 217 14.02 8.67 -18.36
N ASN A 218 15.03 9.54 -18.25
CA ASN A 218 15.39 10.23 -17.02
C ASN A 218 14.29 11.16 -16.51
N ARG A 219 13.36 11.60 -17.36
CA ARG A 219 12.26 12.51 -16.99
C ARG A 219 10.89 11.83 -16.96
N ALA A 220 10.82 10.51 -17.11
CA ALA A 220 9.58 9.77 -16.96
C ALA A 220 8.94 10.05 -15.59
N ASP A 221 7.66 10.42 -15.57
CA ASP A 221 6.88 10.64 -14.35
C ASP A 221 6.37 9.32 -13.73
N SER A 222 6.70 8.19 -14.37
CA SER A 222 6.31 6.86 -13.95
C SER A 222 7.49 5.96 -13.62
N VAL A 223 7.29 5.06 -12.67
CA VAL A 223 8.20 3.94 -12.38
C VAL A 223 7.43 2.62 -12.49
N THR A 224 8.10 1.56 -12.92
CA THR A 224 7.52 0.23 -12.99
C THR A 224 8.23 -0.70 -12.01
N ILE A 225 7.43 -1.46 -11.25
CA ILE A 225 7.94 -2.57 -10.45
C ILE A 225 7.13 -3.83 -10.71
N TYR A 226 7.75 -4.98 -10.48
CA TYR A 226 7.07 -6.27 -10.43
C TYR A 226 7.25 -6.88 -9.06
N THR A 227 6.24 -7.56 -8.53
CA THR A 227 6.32 -8.22 -7.22
C THR A 227 5.81 -9.66 -7.26
N LEU A 228 6.44 -10.53 -6.47
CA LEU A 228 5.98 -11.90 -6.23
C LEU A 228 5.27 -11.96 -4.87
N LEU A 229 3.99 -12.28 -4.89
CA LEU A 229 3.18 -12.58 -3.72
C LEU A 229 3.27 -14.07 -3.39
N ASP A 230 3.54 -14.40 -2.12
CA ASP A 230 3.49 -15.78 -1.63
C ASP A 230 2.88 -15.85 -0.23
N GLY A 231 2.04 -16.85 -0.01
CA GLY A 231 1.36 -17.10 1.26
C GLY A 231 0.84 -18.54 1.37
N PRO A 232 0.36 -18.94 2.57
CA PRO A 232 -0.15 -20.28 2.81
C PRO A 232 -1.23 -20.77 1.84
N SER A 233 -2.11 -19.88 1.40
CA SER A 233 -3.28 -20.20 0.57
C SER A 233 -3.20 -19.64 -0.85
N ILE A 234 -2.15 -18.87 -1.19
CA ILE A 234 -2.11 -18.09 -2.43
C ILE A 234 -0.68 -17.86 -2.94
N THR A 235 -0.56 -17.65 -4.24
CA THR A 235 0.58 -16.97 -4.86
C THR A 235 0.08 -15.94 -5.87
N GLY A 236 0.94 -15.01 -6.26
CA GLY A 236 0.61 -14.12 -7.36
C GLY A 236 1.79 -13.34 -7.89
N ALA A 237 1.64 -12.81 -9.10
CA ALA A 237 2.59 -11.93 -9.74
C ALA A 237 1.90 -10.61 -10.06
N TYR A 238 2.49 -9.50 -9.63
CA TYR A 238 1.94 -8.16 -9.83
C TYR A 238 2.91 -7.33 -10.64
N ARG A 239 2.39 -6.51 -11.53
CA ARG A 239 3.07 -5.39 -12.18
C ARG A 239 2.39 -4.11 -11.73
N PHE A 240 3.16 -3.18 -11.18
CA PHE A 240 2.72 -1.84 -10.84
C PHE A 240 3.39 -0.86 -11.77
N VAL A 241 2.62 -0.02 -12.45
CA VAL A 241 3.09 1.19 -13.11
C VAL A 241 2.58 2.37 -12.31
N MET A 242 3.48 3.06 -11.63
CA MET A 242 3.15 4.11 -10.65
C MET A 242 3.56 5.46 -11.20
N HIS A 243 2.58 6.35 -11.37
CA HIS A 243 2.74 7.70 -11.90
C HIS A 243 2.71 8.72 -10.76
N ARG A 244 3.77 9.51 -10.65
CA ARG A 244 3.82 10.67 -9.77
C ARG A 244 3.19 11.87 -10.47
N THR A 245 1.89 12.04 -10.28
CA THR A 245 1.09 13.12 -10.87
C THR A 245 0.98 14.30 -9.90
N LYS A 246 -0.18 14.97 -9.78
CA LYS A 246 -0.45 15.85 -8.62
C LYS A 246 -0.43 15.04 -7.31
N GLY A 247 -0.99 13.84 -7.32
CA GLY A 247 -0.88 12.82 -6.27
C GLY A 247 -0.16 11.59 -6.83
N VAL A 248 -0.71 10.40 -6.60
CA VAL A 248 -0.17 9.15 -7.15
C VAL A 248 -1.27 8.34 -7.84
N VAL A 249 -0.99 7.85 -9.04
CA VAL A 249 -1.86 6.93 -9.77
C VAL A 249 -1.09 5.63 -10.03
N MET A 250 -1.69 4.48 -9.73
CA MET A 250 -1.04 3.18 -9.93
C MET A 250 -1.90 2.31 -10.83
N ASP A 251 -1.38 1.94 -11.99
CA ASP A 251 -1.93 0.88 -12.82
C ASP A 251 -1.37 -0.46 -12.38
N ILE A 252 -2.25 -1.37 -12.01
CA ILE A 252 -1.90 -2.69 -11.46
C ILE A 252 -2.43 -3.77 -12.39
N ASP A 253 -1.54 -4.67 -12.78
CA ASP A 253 -1.84 -5.88 -13.53
C ASP A 253 -1.35 -7.09 -12.73
N THR A 254 -2.26 -8.00 -12.37
CA THR A 254 -1.95 -9.12 -11.48
C THR A 254 -2.46 -10.45 -12.00
N ALA A 255 -1.70 -11.51 -11.71
CA ALA A 255 -2.11 -12.89 -11.89
C ALA A 255 -2.01 -13.61 -10.54
N ILE A 256 -3.13 -14.17 -10.07
CA ILE A 256 -3.26 -14.77 -8.75
C ILE A 256 -3.65 -16.23 -8.89
N PHE A 257 -3.06 -17.10 -8.07
CA PHE A 257 -3.28 -18.56 -8.10
C PHE A 257 -3.52 -19.08 -6.69
N LEU A 258 -4.64 -19.78 -6.48
CA LEU A 258 -5.03 -20.25 -5.15
C LEU A 258 -4.48 -21.66 -4.86
N ARG A 259 -3.80 -21.80 -3.72
CA ARG A 259 -3.37 -23.09 -3.16
C ARG A 259 -4.48 -23.79 -2.38
N LYS A 260 -5.35 -23.01 -1.73
CA LYS A 260 -6.41 -23.48 -0.84
C LYS A 260 -7.70 -22.69 -1.06
N ASP A 261 -8.80 -23.23 -0.54
CA ASP A 261 -10.06 -22.52 -0.45
C ASP A 261 -9.95 -21.32 0.51
N ILE A 262 -10.53 -20.19 0.10
CA ILE A 262 -10.57 -18.94 0.85
C ILE A 262 -12.03 -18.55 1.02
N ASP A 263 -12.45 -18.23 2.25
CA ASP A 263 -13.85 -17.94 2.56
C ASP A 263 -14.19 -16.49 2.20
N ARG A 264 -13.25 -15.57 2.44
CA ARG A 264 -13.36 -14.16 2.05
C ARG A 264 -12.15 -13.74 1.21
N PHE A 265 -12.32 -13.74 -0.10
CA PHE A 265 -11.28 -13.36 -1.06
C PHE A 265 -11.44 -11.89 -1.46
N GLY A 266 -10.64 -11.01 -0.85
CA GLY A 266 -10.69 -9.56 -1.00
C GLY A 266 -9.71 -9.03 -2.05
N ILE A 267 -10.23 -8.58 -3.18
CA ILE A 267 -9.51 -7.96 -4.30
C ILE A 267 -9.40 -6.45 -4.08
N ALA A 268 -8.23 -5.88 -4.44
CA ALA A 268 -7.88 -4.47 -4.32
C ALA A 268 -8.25 -3.86 -2.95
N PRO A 269 -7.79 -4.46 -1.84
CA PRO A 269 -8.14 -4.01 -0.50
C PRO A 269 -7.50 -2.66 -0.17
N ALA A 270 -8.26 -1.81 0.51
CA ALA A 270 -7.81 -0.64 1.23
C ALA A 270 -7.93 -0.90 2.75
N THR A 271 -7.00 -0.36 3.53
CA THR A 271 -6.97 -0.46 4.99
C THR A 271 -6.71 0.91 5.58
N SER A 272 -7.58 1.37 6.47
CA SER A 272 -7.55 2.71 7.03
C SER A 272 -7.82 2.65 8.54
N MET A 273 -7.80 3.81 9.18
CA MET A 273 -8.13 3.99 10.59
C MET A 273 -9.26 5.01 10.74
N TYR A 274 -10.22 4.69 11.58
CA TYR A 274 -11.28 5.61 12.02
C TYR A 274 -11.56 5.37 13.50
N TRP A 275 -11.36 6.39 14.33
CA TRP A 275 -11.66 6.34 15.76
C TRP A 275 -12.95 7.10 16.08
N PHE A 276 -12.99 8.40 15.81
CA PHE A 276 -14.21 9.21 15.97
C PHE A 276 -14.21 10.43 15.06
N SER A 277 -15.40 10.98 14.86
CA SER A 277 -15.63 12.19 14.06
C SER A 277 -16.75 13.04 14.69
N GLU A 278 -17.17 14.08 13.99
CA GLU A 278 -18.35 14.86 14.29
C GLU A 278 -19.66 14.06 14.25
N THR A 279 -19.63 12.83 13.69
CA THR A 279 -20.73 11.87 13.75
C THR A 279 -21.05 11.48 15.18
N ALA A 280 -20.07 10.93 15.90
CA ALA A 280 -20.24 10.50 17.28
C ALA A 280 -18.87 10.42 17.96
N LYS A 281 -18.76 11.05 19.12
CA LYS A 281 -17.58 11.00 19.99
C LYS A 281 -18.01 10.84 21.44
N GLY A 282 -17.35 9.95 22.16
CA GLY A 282 -17.54 9.79 23.60
C GLY A 282 -17.13 11.05 24.37
N THR A 283 -17.84 11.34 25.46
CA THR A 283 -17.49 12.47 26.33
C THR A 283 -16.07 12.29 26.87
N ALA A 284 -15.22 13.29 26.63
CA ALA A 284 -13.83 13.33 27.09
C ALA A 284 -12.95 12.15 26.61
N THR A 285 -13.26 11.55 25.46
CA THR A 285 -12.39 10.53 24.83
C THR A 285 -11.02 11.09 24.44
N ASP A 286 -11.00 12.30 23.86
CA ASP A 286 -9.80 13.00 23.40
C ASP A 286 -10.10 14.51 23.39
N TRP A 287 -9.10 15.37 23.24
CA TRP A 287 -9.29 16.81 23.08
C TRP A 287 -9.56 17.21 21.61
N ARG A 288 -9.07 16.45 20.64
CA ARG A 288 -9.25 16.66 19.18
C ARG A 288 -10.70 16.44 18.77
N PRO A 289 -11.28 17.24 17.87
CA PRO A 289 -12.66 17.02 17.44
C PRO A 289 -12.85 15.70 16.69
N GLU A 290 -11.89 15.32 15.84
CA GLU A 290 -11.92 14.13 14.99
C GLU A 290 -10.54 13.47 14.89
N VAL A 291 -10.50 12.15 14.73
CA VAL A 291 -9.29 11.34 14.55
C VAL A 291 -9.59 10.18 13.60
N HIS A 292 -9.16 10.33 12.34
CA HIS A 292 -9.35 9.32 11.29
C HIS A 292 -8.52 9.61 10.03
N ASP A 293 -8.18 8.55 9.30
CA ASP A 293 -7.48 8.58 8.01
C ASP A 293 -8.45 8.62 6.82
N SER A 294 -9.71 8.28 7.07
CA SER A 294 -10.81 8.29 6.11
C SER A 294 -12.11 8.46 6.88
N ASP A 295 -13.08 9.16 6.31
CA ASP A 295 -14.39 9.43 6.92
C ASP A 295 -15.53 8.62 6.29
N GLY A 296 -15.31 7.98 5.14
CA GLY A 296 -16.33 7.15 4.51
C GLY A 296 -15.85 6.27 3.37
N LEU A 297 -16.66 5.24 3.11
CA LEU A 297 -16.61 4.45 1.90
C LEU A 297 -17.50 5.09 0.83
N ALA A 298 -16.90 5.46 -0.30
CA ALA A 298 -17.62 5.86 -1.50
C ALA A 298 -17.69 4.71 -2.50
N LEU A 299 -18.83 4.58 -3.18
CA LEU A 299 -19.02 3.61 -4.27
C LEU A 299 -19.60 4.29 -5.49
N TRP A 300 -19.14 3.87 -6.66
CA TRP A 300 -19.78 4.12 -7.94
C TRP A 300 -20.16 2.78 -8.55
N THR A 301 -21.44 2.45 -8.45
CA THR A 301 -21.93 1.11 -8.80
C THR A 301 -21.91 0.87 -10.31
N GLY A 302 -21.99 -0.40 -10.72
CA GLY A 302 -22.13 -0.76 -12.14
C GLY A 302 -23.36 -0.14 -12.80
N SER A 303 -24.48 -0.05 -12.05
CA SER A 303 -25.72 0.63 -12.47
C SER A 303 -25.61 2.16 -12.53
N GLY A 304 -24.54 2.74 -11.99
CA GLY A 304 -24.26 4.17 -12.03
C GLY A 304 -24.67 4.96 -10.78
N GLU A 305 -25.16 4.29 -9.73
CA GLU A 305 -25.46 4.90 -8.43
C GLU A 305 -24.17 5.35 -7.73
N ARG A 306 -24.24 6.46 -7.00
CA ARG A 306 -23.16 6.95 -6.13
C ARG A 306 -23.59 6.80 -4.69
N ILE A 307 -22.93 5.92 -3.94
CA ILE A 307 -23.24 5.61 -2.55
C ILE A 307 -22.16 6.21 -1.64
N TRP A 308 -22.58 6.77 -0.51
CA TRP A 308 -21.70 7.21 0.57
C TRP A 308 -22.06 6.51 1.86
N ARG A 309 -21.11 5.78 2.45
CA ARG A 309 -21.24 5.12 3.74
C ARG A 309 -20.22 5.74 4.71
N PRO A 310 -20.62 6.70 5.57
CA PRO A 310 -19.75 7.23 6.62
C PRO A 310 -19.20 6.09 7.49
N LEU A 311 -17.93 6.14 7.89
CA LEU A 311 -17.33 5.10 8.74
C LEU A 311 -17.79 5.23 10.19
N ASN A 312 -17.66 4.14 10.93
CA ASN A 312 -17.93 4.07 12.37
C ASN A 312 -16.80 3.30 13.07
N ASP A 313 -16.72 3.52 14.38
CA ASP A 313 -16.01 2.65 15.32
C ASP A 313 -17.06 1.86 16.12
N PRO A 314 -17.49 0.68 15.64
CA PRO A 314 -18.60 -0.06 16.23
C PRO A 314 -18.17 -0.78 17.52
N PRO A 315 -19.10 -1.12 18.44
CA PRO A 315 -18.78 -1.83 19.68
C PRO A 315 -18.43 -3.32 19.48
N ARG A 316 -18.51 -3.82 18.25
CA ARG A 316 -18.14 -5.18 17.82
C ARG A 316 -17.76 -5.13 16.35
N THR A 317 -16.98 -6.10 15.88
CA THR A 317 -16.65 -6.20 14.46
C THR A 317 -17.92 -6.27 13.60
N MET A 318 -18.02 -5.39 12.61
CA MET A 318 -19.12 -5.32 11.67
C MET A 318 -18.62 -5.54 10.24
N ALA A 319 -19.38 -6.30 9.46
CA ALA A 319 -19.17 -6.46 8.03
C ALA A 319 -20.42 -5.96 7.29
N SER A 320 -20.25 -4.97 6.42
CA SER A 320 -21.29 -4.48 5.51
C SER A 320 -20.94 -4.93 4.08
N ALA A 321 -21.92 -5.38 3.30
CA ALA A 321 -21.71 -5.82 1.92
C ALA A 321 -22.66 -5.09 0.97
N PHE A 322 -22.08 -4.46 -0.05
CA PHE A 322 -22.79 -3.71 -1.08
C PHE A 322 -22.72 -4.50 -2.39
N GLY A 323 -23.75 -5.30 -2.67
CA GLY A 323 -23.79 -6.16 -3.86
C GLY A 323 -23.81 -5.34 -5.16
N ASP A 324 -23.02 -5.77 -6.14
CA ASP A 324 -22.91 -5.09 -7.43
C ASP A 324 -22.49 -6.06 -8.55
N ASN A 325 -22.57 -5.60 -9.80
CA ASN A 325 -22.04 -6.27 -10.97
C ASN A 325 -21.22 -5.27 -11.81
N ASN A 326 -19.91 -5.51 -11.92
CA ASN A 326 -18.95 -4.62 -12.58
C ASN A 326 -18.97 -3.18 -11.99
N PRO A 327 -18.54 -2.99 -10.72
CA PRO A 327 -18.46 -1.66 -10.13
C PRO A 327 -17.57 -0.75 -10.97
N ARG A 328 -17.96 0.52 -11.10
CA ARG A 328 -17.15 1.55 -11.78
C ARG A 328 -16.01 2.05 -10.90
N GLY A 329 -16.19 1.95 -9.59
CA GLY A 329 -15.12 2.13 -8.62
C GLY A 329 -15.64 2.22 -7.19
N PHE A 330 -14.73 2.16 -6.24
CA PHE A 330 -15.02 2.32 -4.82
C PHE A 330 -13.76 2.79 -4.09
N GLY A 331 -13.89 3.37 -2.91
CA GLY A 331 -12.74 3.86 -2.18
C GLY A 331 -13.02 4.32 -0.77
N LEU A 332 -11.98 4.30 0.05
CA LEU A 332 -11.98 4.98 1.34
C LEU A 332 -11.52 6.42 1.10
N LEU A 333 -12.41 7.37 1.38
CA LEU A 333 -12.19 8.78 1.14
C LEU A 333 -12.03 9.50 2.47
N GLN A 334 -11.30 10.60 2.38
CA GLN A 334 -11.21 11.63 3.41
C GLN A 334 -11.81 12.91 2.80
N ARG A 335 -13.10 13.15 3.05
CA ARG A 335 -13.83 14.31 2.53
C ARG A 335 -13.62 15.54 3.41
N ASP A 336 -13.47 15.37 4.71
CA ASP A 336 -13.08 16.46 5.60
C ASP A 336 -11.59 16.77 5.45
N ARG A 337 -11.30 18.05 5.27
CA ARG A 337 -9.98 18.62 4.98
C ARG A 337 -9.73 19.90 5.77
N ASP A 338 -10.64 20.27 6.69
CA ASP A 338 -10.47 21.46 7.52
C ASP A 338 -9.61 21.11 8.75
N PHE A 339 -8.45 21.76 8.86
CA PHE A 339 -7.56 21.59 10.01
C PHE A 339 -8.27 21.79 11.35
N ASN A 340 -9.29 22.66 11.42
CA ASN A 340 -9.99 22.94 12.67
C ASN A 340 -10.80 21.74 13.21
N ASN A 341 -11.03 20.72 12.40
CA ASN A 341 -11.70 19.48 12.81
C ASN A 341 -10.72 18.45 13.41
N TYR A 342 -9.41 18.64 13.25
CA TYR A 342 -8.39 17.73 13.78
C TYR A 342 -7.48 18.39 14.83
N GLN A 343 -7.04 19.63 14.57
CA GLN A 343 -6.27 20.48 15.48
C GLN A 343 -4.91 19.91 15.95
N ASP A 344 -4.33 18.96 15.23
CA ASP A 344 -3.09 18.28 15.64
C ASP A 344 -1.92 18.38 14.65
N GLY A 345 -0.75 17.86 15.07
CA GLY A 345 0.48 17.89 14.27
C GLY A 345 0.71 16.67 13.37
N VAL A 346 -0.20 15.68 13.35
CA VAL A 346 -0.09 14.49 12.49
C VAL A 346 -0.87 14.64 11.18
N HIS A 347 -1.58 15.76 11.02
CA HIS A 347 -2.13 16.26 9.77
C HIS A 347 -3.11 15.29 9.07
N TYR A 348 -4.09 14.77 9.82
CA TYR A 348 -5.17 13.92 9.29
C TYR A 348 -5.91 14.55 8.10
N GLU A 349 -6.05 15.88 8.08
CA GLU A 349 -6.69 16.62 6.99
C GLU A 349 -5.94 16.50 5.65
N ARG A 350 -4.67 16.06 5.67
CA ARG A 350 -3.82 15.91 4.48
C ARG A 350 -3.72 14.48 3.98
N ARG A 351 -4.20 13.49 4.73
CA ARG A 351 -4.08 12.06 4.39
C ARG A 351 -4.89 11.72 3.13
N PRO A 352 -4.36 11.01 2.14
CA PRO A 352 -5.03 10.85 0.85
C PRO A 352 -6.36 10.11 0.97
N SER A 353 -7.25 10.31 0.00
CA SER A 353 -8.28 9.33 -0.34
C SER A 353 -7.67 8.27 -1.26
N LEU A 354 -8.13 7.03 -1.16
CA LEU A 354 -7.79 5.94 -2.08
C LEU A 354 -9.03 5.49 -2.85
N TRP A 355 -8.99 5.62 -4.18
CA TRP A 355 -10.04 5.13 -5.09
C TRP A 355 -9.53 3.97 -5.94
N VAL A 356 -10.26 2.86 -5.92
CA VAL A 356 -10.10 1.70 -6.79
C VAL A 356 -11.00 1.86 -8.02
N GLU A 357 -10.41 1.76 -9.20
CA GLU A 357 -11.08 1.73 -10.48
C GLU A 357 -10.76 0.41 -11.20
N PRO A 358 -11.73 -0.52 -11.32
CA PRO A 358 -11.58 -1.69 -12.18
C PRO A 358 -11.36 -1.26 -13.64
N LEU A 359 -10.34 -1.82 -14.29
CA LEU A 359 -10.05 -1.57 -15.71
C LEU A 359 -10.66 -2.64 -16.64
N GLU A 360 -11.39 -3.57 -16.06
CA GLU A 360 -12.13 -4.63 -16.74
C GLU A 360 -13.37 -5.03 -15.92
N GLY A 361 -14.23 -5.89 -16.49
CA GLY A 361 -15.43 -6.36 -15.81
C GLY A 361 -15.13 -7.41 -14.73
N TRP A 362 -15.24 -7.03 -13.46
CA TRP A 362 -15.05 -7.94 -12.31
C TRP A 362 -16.22 -8.88 -12.02
N GLY A 363 -17.32 -8.77 -12.77
CA GLY A 363 -18.52 -9.60 -12.64
C GLY A 363 -19.33 -9.31 -11.37
N GLU A 364 -20.11 -10.30 -10.95
CA GLU A 364 -20.94 -10.21 -9.74
C GLU A 364 -20.12 -10.39 -8.47
N GLY A 365 -20.42 -9.57 -7.46
CA GLY A 365 -19.79 -9.62 -6.16
C GLY A 365 -20.34 -8.55 -5.22
N ALA A 366 -19.53 -8.15 -4.26
CA ALA A 366 -19.85 -7.03 -3.38
C ALA A 366 -18.60 -6.25 -2.99
N VAL A 367 -18.73 -4.93 -2.87
CA VAL A 367 -17.77 -4.16 -2.07
C VAL A 367 -18.11 -4.46 -0.61
N GLN A 368 -17.16 -5.01 0.14
CA GLN A 368 -17.31 -5.27 1.57
C GLN A 368 -16.53 -4.23 2.39
N LEU A 369 -17.16 -3.72 3.44
CA LEU A 369 -16.59 -2.85 4.46
C LEU A 369 -16.54 -3.59 5.79
N ILE A 370 -15.35 -3.69 6.37
CA ILE A 370 -15.12 -4.26 7.69
C ILE A 370 -14.72 -3.14 8.64
N GLU A 371 -15.44 -3.02 9.74
CA GLU A 371 -15.19 -2.05 10.81
C GLU A 371 -14.92 -2.84 12.10
N ILE A 372 -13.71 -2.71 12.65
CA ILE A 372 -13.24 -3.39 13.86
C ILE A 372 -13.24 -2.35 15.00
N PRO A 373 -13.66 -2.71 16.24
CA PRO A 373 -13.58 -1.78 17.36
C PRO A 373 -12.13 -1.37 17.64
N THR A 374 -11.90 -0.08 17.92
CA THR A 374 -10.62 0.44 18.38
C THR A 374 -10.81 1.44 19.52
N ASP A 375 -9.79 1.60 20.36
CA ASP A 375 -9.72 2.65 21.38
C ASP A 375 -8.48 3.54 21.20
N ASP A 376 -7.74 3.36 20.10
CA ASP A 376 -6.50 4.07 19.79
C ASP A 376 -6.31 4.26 18.28
N GLU A 377 -5.63 5.33 17.89
CA GLU A 377 -5.31 5.72 16.52
C GLU A 377 -4.19 4.91 15.88
N ILE A 378 -3.41 4.17 16.67
CA ILE A 378 -2.29 3.36 16.14
C ILE A 378 -2.73 2.06 15.45
N HIS A 379 -4.00 1.69 15.56
CA HIS A 379 -4.56 0.47 15.00
C HIS A 379 -5.46 0.78 13.79
N ASP A 380 -5.03 0.36 12.60
CA ASP A 380 -5.91 0.35 11.43
C ASP A 380 -7.09 -0.60 11.69
N ASN A 381 -8.32 -0.07 11.70
CA ASN A 381 -9.52 -0.80 12.08
C ASN A 381 -10.59 -0.84 10.96
N ILE A 382 -10.26 -0.32 9.78
CA ILE A 382 -11.15 -0.26 8.62
C ILE A 382 -10.56 -1.04 7.46
N VAL A 383 -11.34 -1.91 6.82
CA VAL A 383 -10.96 -2.60 5.58
C VAL A 383 -12.07 -2.49 4.55
N ALA A 384 -11.75 -2.04 3.33
CA ALA A 384 -12.67 -2.05 2.20
C ALA A 384 -12.07 -2.85 1.04
N MET A 385 -12.86 -3.72 0.42
CA MET A 385 -12.37 -4.62 -0.64
C MET A 385 -13.51 -5.10 -1.54
N TRP A 386 -13.19 -5.53 -2.76
CA TRP A 386 -14.12 -6.25 -3.62
C TRP A 386 -14.07 -7.75 -3.34
N VAL A 387 -15.23 -8.37 -3.09
CA VAL A 387 -15.35 -9.82 -2.88
C VAL A 387 -16.23 -10.40 -3.99
N PRO A 388 -15.67 -11.20 -4.92
CA PRO A 388 -16.45 -11.87 -5.96
C PRO A 388 -17.53 -12.79 -5.35
N LYS A 389 -18.66 -12.92 -6.05
CA LYS A 389 -19.74 -13.84 -5.64
C LYS A 389 -19.35 -15.30 -5.85
N ALA A 390 -18.53 -15.59 -6.86
CA ALA A 390 -18.05 -16.93 -7.13
C ALA A 390 -17.09 -17.39 -6.00
N PRO A 391 -17.22 -18.63 -5.48
CA PRO A 391 -16.33 -19.13 -4.44
C PRO A 391 -14.86 -19.16 -4.88
N ALA A 392 -13.95 -18.74 -3.98
CA ALA A 392 -12.52 -18.81 -4.17
C ALA A 392 -12.00 -20.20 -3.79
N ARG A 393 -11.93 -21.12 -4.76
CA ARG A 393 -11.52 -22.51 -4.56
C ARG A 393 -10.05 -22.75 -4.90
N ALA A 394 -9.43 -23.71 -4.23
CA ALA A 394 -8.10 -24.20 -4.58
C ALA A 394 -7.99 -24.51 -6.09
N GLY A 395 -6.89 -24.12 -6.73
CA GLY A 395 -6.67 -24.25 -8.17
C GLY A 395 -7.30 -23.14 -9.02
N SER A 396 -8.11 -22.25 -8.44
CA SER A 396 -8.63 -21.08 -9.16
C SER A 396 -7.50 -20.11 -9.52
N GLN A 397 -7.68 -19.43 -10.65
CA GLN A 397 -6.77 -18.41 -11.14
C GLN A 397 -7.53 -17.12 -11.46
N TYR A 398 -6.93 -15.98 -11.18
CA TYR A 398 -7.51 -14.66 -11.45
C TYR A 398 -6.50 -13.81 -12.21
N ARG A 399 -6.93 -13.21 -13.31
CA ARG A 399 -6.19 -12.16 -14.02
C ARG A 399 -6.97 -10.87 -13.81
N LEU A 400 -6.34 -9.88 -13.19
CA LEU A 400 -7.02 -8.66 -12.76
C LEU A 400 -6.20 -7.43 -13.16
N ARG A 401 -6.89 -6.41 -13.67
CA ARG A 401 -6.36 -5.09 -13.99
C ARG A 401 -7.23 -4.03 -13.34
N TYR A 402 -6.58 -3.14 -12.60
CA TYR A 402 -7.23 -2.04 -11.91
C TYR A 402 -6.28 -0.88 -11.72
N ARG A 403 -6.85 0.28 -11.45
CA ARG A 403 -6.14 1.51 -11.16
C ARG A 403 -6.44 1.96 -9.74
N LEU A 404 -5.41 2.39 -9.02
CA LEU A 404 -5.53 3.06 -7.74
C LEU A 404 -5.24 4.55 -7.91
N HIS A 405 -6.10 5.40 -7.36
CA HIS A 405 -5.88 6.85 -7.31
C HIS A 405 -5.71 7.28 -5.86
N TRP A 406 -4.54 7.81 -5.55
CA TRP A 406 -4.20 8.41 -4.26
C TRP A 406 -4.25 9.93 -4.41
N LEU A 407 -5.40 10.50 -4.07
CA LEU A 407 -5.72 11.91 -4.33
C LEU A 407 -6.43 12.53 -3.12
N ALA A 408 -6.50 13.85 -3.04
CA ALA A 408 -7.30 14.54 -2.02
C ALA A 408 -8.81 14.28 -2.22
N ASP A 409 -9.25 14.28 -3.48
CA ASP A 409 -10.64 14.11 -3.92
C ASP A 409 -10.82 12.85 -4.77
N GLU A 410 -12.08 12.40 -4.90
CA GLU A 410 -12.47 11.35 -5.85
C GLU A 410 -12.06 11.71 -7.29
N PRO A 411 -11.44 10.79 -8.06
CA PRO A 411 -10.93 11.07 -9.40
C PRO A 411 -12.05 11.36 -10.43
N TYR A 412 -13.29 10.97 -10.14
CA TYR A 412 -14.44 11.07 -11.04
C TYR A 412 -15.50 12.02 -10.47
N PRO A 413 -15.34 13.34 -10.64
CA PRO A 413 -16.28 14.31 -10.10
C PRO A 413 -17.68 14.13 -10.69
N THR A 414 -18.69 14.35 -9.85
CA THR A 414 -20.11 14.26 -10.21
C THR A 414 -20.78 15.63 -10.06
N PRO A 415 -21.80 15.95 -10.90
CA PRO A 415 -22.65 17.13 -10.70
C PRO A 415 -23.62 16.98 -9.51
N LEU A 416 -23.62 15.85 -8.80
CA LEU A 416 -24.42 15.65 -7.59
C LEU A 416 -23.80 16.34 -6.38
N ALA A 417 -24.65 16.69 -5.41
CA ALA A 417 -24.19 17.09 -4.09
C ALA A 417 -23.56 15.87 -3.38
N ARG A 418 -22.52 16.11 -2.57
CA ARG A 418 -21.83 15.08 -1.78
C ARG A 418 -22.08 15.32 -0.30
N CYS A 419 -22.28 14.25 0.46
CA CYS A 419 -22.30 14.31 1.91
C CYS A 419 -20.91 14.71 2.41
N VAL A 420 -20.82 15.81 3.16
CA VAL A 420 -19.55 16.35 3.70
C VAL A 420 -19.48 16.29 5.21
N ALA A 421 -20.60 16.06 5.89
CA ALA A 421 -20.62 15.82 7.33
C ALA A 421 -21.86 15.00 7.70
N THR A 422 -21.72 14.14 8.71
CA THR A 422 -22.84 13.46 9.37
C THR A 422 -22.74 13.76 10.86
N ARG A 423 -23.84 14.15 11.50
CA ARG A 423 -23.85 14.44 12.95
C ARG A 423 -24.97 13.67 13.62
N LEU A 424 -24.66 12.99 14.73
CA LEU A 424 -25.63 12.26 15.54
C LEU A 424 -26.02 13.06 16.79
N GLY A 425 -27.31 13.06 17.09
CA GLY A 425 -27.82 13.67 18.32
C GLY A 425 -29.06 12.97 18.87
N ASN A 426 -29.50 13.45 20.03
CA ASN A 426 -30.78 13.04 20.59
C ASN A 426 -31.93 13.56 19.73
N GLY A 427 -32.95 12.72 19.54
CA GLY A 427 -34.18 13.09 18.86
C GLY A 427 -35.01 14.13 19.62
N GLY A 428 -36.01 14.68 18.93
CA GLY A 428 -36.93 15.68 19.48
C GLY A 428 -36.55 17.13 19.19
N GLN A 429 -37.35 18.04 19.74
CA GLN A 429 -37.16 19.48 19.66
C GLN A 429 -36.30 19.97 20.84
N PRO A 430 -35.25 20.78 20.60
CA PRO A 430 -34.48 21.40 21.67
C PRO A 430 -35.39 22.19 22.64
N GLY A 431 -35.14 22.06 23.96
CA GLY A 431 -35.91 22.73 25.00
C GLY A 431 -37.21 22.02 25.42
N GLN A 432 -37.58 20.90 24.78
CA GLN A 432 -38.76 20.10 25.14
C GLN A 432 -38.36 18.74 25.75
N PRO A 433 -39.26 18.05 26.48
CA PRO A 433 -39.05 16.66 26.87
C PRO A 433 -38.69 15.81 25.65
N ARG A 434 -37.56 15.11 25.72
CA ARG A 434 -37.05 14.32 24.58
C ARG A 434 -37.74 12.95 24.53
N PRO A 435 -38.17 12.49 23.34
CA PRO A 435 -38.74 11.15 23.20
C PRO A 435 -37.68 10.07 23.42
N HIS A 436 -38.04 9.03 24.16
CA HIS A 436 -37.13 7.93 24.47
C HIS A 436 -36.80 7.12 23.20
N GLY A 437 -35.54 6.69 23.06
CA GLY A 437 -35.11 5.83 21.95
C GLY A 437 -35.04 6.49 20.57
N VAL A 438 -35.29 7.80 20.44
CA VAL A 438 -35.21 8.51 19.16
C VAL A 438 -33.85 9.16 18.98
N ARG A 439 -33.26 9.00 17.80
CA ARG A 439 -32.02 9.67 17.37
C ARG A 439 -32.31 10.62 16.21
N LYS A 440 -31.49 11.65 16.07
CA LYS A 440 -31.50 12.59 14.94
C LYS A 440 -30.17 12.50 14.21
N PHE A 441 -30.24 12.43 12.89
CA PHE A 441 -29.09 12.48 12.00
C PHE A 441 -29.17 13.78 11.19
N MET A 442 -28.19 14.65 11.34
CA MET A 442 -28.02 15.79 10.44
C MET A 442 -27.05 15.38 9.35
N VAL A 443 -27.47 15.46 8.09
CA VAL A 443 -26.62 15.11 6.94
C VAL A 443 -26.42 16.35 6.09
N GLU A 444 -25.17 16.80 5.99
CA GLU A 444 -24.81 18.04 5.30
C GLU A 444 -24.30 17.71 3.89
N PHE A 445 -24.89 18.36 2.88
CA PHE A 445 -24.51 18.16 1.48
C PHE A 445 -23.91 19.43 0.88
N LYS A 446 -22.80 19.26 0.14
CA LYS A 446 -22.10 20.32 -0.58
C LYS A 446 -21.96 19.96 -2.07
N GLY A 447 -22.16 20.94 -2.94
CA GLY A 447 -22.01 20.79 -4.39
C GLY A 447 -23.30 20.49 -5.15
N GLY A 448 -23.16 20.37 -6.48
CA GLY A 448 -24.28 20.26 -7.43
C GLY A 448 -24.95 21.59 -7.76
N ARG A 449 -26.19 21.55 -8.30
CA ARG A 449 -26.97 22.76 -8.63
C ARG A 449 -27.38 23.60 -7.41
N TRP A 450 -27.13 23.11 -6.20
CA TRP A 450 -27.47 23.76 -4.93
C TRP A 450 -26.17 24.11 -4.18
N ARG A 451 -25.92 25.39 -3.91
CA ARG A 451 -24.62 25.85 -3.37
C ARG A 451 -24.34 25.42 -1.92
N SER A 452 -25.36 25.02 -1.16
CA SER A 452 -25.28 24.19 0.05
C SER A 452 -26.70 23.89 0.54
N CYS A 453 -26.98 22.67 0.98
CA CYS A 453 -28.25 22.33 1.62
C CYS A 453 -27.99 21.42 2.83
N ARG A 454 -28.67 21.70 3.96
CA ARG A 454 -28.72 20.82 5.12
C ARG A 454 -30.05 20.08 5.10
N LEU A 455 -30.01 18.75 5.07
CA LEU A 455 -31.17 17.90 5.30
C LEU A 455 -31.16 17.53 6.79
N VAL A 456 -32.21 17.94 7.50
CA VAL A 456 -32.40 17.72 8.95
C VAL A 456 -33.24 16.48 9.20
#